data_AF-X0Y277-F1
#
_entry.id   AF-X0Y277-F1
#
_cell.length_a   1.000
_cell.length_b   1.000
_cell.length_c   1.000
_cell.angle_alpha   90.00
_cell.angle_beta   90.00
_cell.angle_gamma   90.00
#
_symmetry.space_group_name_H-M   'P 1'
#
loop_
_entity.id
_entity.type
_entity.pdbx_description
1 polymer ?
#
loop_
_entity_poly.entity_id
_entity_poly.type
_entity_poly.pdbx_seq_one_letter_code
_entity_poly.pdbx_strand_id
1 'polypeptide(L)'
;PHDARRQFVAPPQGATGRPYLDGYKAHMIVDNATIESLFRAKRLDVAMGAGDPQWVFDIKDEQPELEFLRRIISGWVNSRFKVADKDTGEPCPTWGDPRLRKAIHLAADRQQVIDFIWAGEGLMASPVGPAITKWALPYEELLAIPGFRTSAAEREEDLAQARQLYEEAGSPELEFTFADVPDYIKDFAPDFVEGLRLSIGANVKDEVIRSYPIIAEQLLKGCDQMKATWGYDNGWIDLDDWVYPYFKTGESK
;
A
#
# COMPACT_ATOMS: atom_id res chain seq x y z
N PRO A 1 10.54 -8.00 21.78
CA PRO A 1 11.73 -7.53 21.05
C PRO A 1 12.75 -8.67 20.85
N HIS A 2 12.75 -9.27 19.65
CA HIS A 2 13.79 -10.21 19.27
C HIS A 2 15.03 -9.41 18.83
N ASP A 3 16.16 -9.67 19.47
CA ASP A 3 17.43 -9.00 19.24
C ASP A 3 18.26 -9.83 18.25
N ALA A 4 18.28 -9.42 16.97
CA ALA A 4 19.06 -10.10 15.94
C ALA A 4 20.35 -9.30 15.66
N ARG A 5 21.48 -9.78 16.20
CA ARG A 5 22.80 -9.29 15.81
C ARG A 5 23.25 -9.98 14.55
N ARG A 6 23.56 -9.22 13.50
CA ARG A 6 24.20 -9.73 12.28
C ARG A 6 25.61 -9.16 12.20
N GLN A 7 26.60 -10.05 12.15
CA GLN A 7 27.97 -9.68 11.82
C GLN A 7 28.11 -9.60 10.29
N PHE A 8 28.81 -8.60 9.79
CA PHE A 8 29.13 -8.54 8.37
C PHE A 8 30.12 -9.66 8.02
N VAL A 9 29.86 -10.38 6.92
CA VAL A 9 30.82 -11.36 6.38
C VAL A 9 31.99 -10.57 5.77
N ALA A 10 33.22 -11.03 6.03
CA ALA A 10 34.43 -10.41 5.51
C ALA A 10 34.33 -10.18 3.99
N PRO A 11 34.87 -9.06 3.47
CA PRO A 11 34.75 -8.73 2.06
C PRO A 11 35.46 -9.78 1.18
N PRO A 12 35.02 -9.94 -0.09
CA PRO A 12 35.79 -10.70 -1.07
C PRO A 12 37.22 -10.14 -1.19
N GLN A 13 38.19 -11.03 -1.41
CA GLN A 13 39.62 -10.68 -1.53
C GLN A 13 39.80 -9.56 -2.56
N GLY A 14 40.27 -8.39 -2.11
CA GLY A 14 40.56 -7.23 -2.95
C GLY A 14 39.84 -5.93 -2.56
N ALA A 15 38.80 -5.98 -1.72
CA ALA A 15 38.21 -4.75 -1.16
C ALA A 15 38.98 -4.30 0.08
N THR A 16 39.97 -3.44 -0.09
CA THR A 16 40.66 -2.81 1.04
C THR A 16 39.76 -1.77 1.70
N GLY A 17 39.54 -1.89 3.01
CA GLY A 17 38.87 -0.88 3.84
C GLY A 17 37.34 -0.91 3.88
N ARG A 18 36.67 -2.04 3.58
CA ARG A 18 35.21 -2.21 3.75
C ARG A 18 34.86 -3.58 4.34
N PRO A 19 33.72 -3.72 5.06
CA PRO A 19 32.82 -2.65 5.50
C PRO A 19 33.48 -1.73 6.54
N TYR A 20 33.02 -0.48 6.64
CA TYR A 20 33.50 0.49 7.65
C TYR A 20 32.93 0.22 9.06
N LEU A 21 31.87 -0.59 9.16
CA LEU A 21 31.20 -0.94 10.40
C LEU A 21 31.58 -2.36 10.84
N ASP A 22 31.86 -2.53 12.12
CA ASP A 22 32.12 -3.85 12.72
C ASP A 22 30.83 -4.69 12.88
N GLY A 23 29.66 -4.04 12.87
CA GLY A 23 28.36 -4.70 12.95
C GLY A 23 27.20 -3.71 13.02
N TYR A 24 25.99 -4.24 13.01
CA TYR A 24 24.77 -3.48 13.29
C TYR A 24 23.78 -4.31 14.10
N LYS A 25 22.85 -3.62 14.75
CA LYS A 25 21.79 -4.21 15.56
C LYS A 25 20.45 -3.78 15.00
N ALA A 26 19.66 -4.74 14.53
CA ALA A 26 18.32 -4.49 14.04
C ALA A 26 17.30 -4.74 15.15
N HIS A 27 16.47 -3.74 15.42
CA HIS A 27 15.36 -3.84 16.36
C HIS A 27 14.05 -3.93 15.58
N MET A 28 13.33 -5.04 15.73
CA MET A 28 11.96 -5.17 15.21
C MET A 28 11.00 -4.55 16.23
N ILE A 29 10.67 -3.28 16.02
CA ILE A 29 9.74 -2.49 16.83
C ILE A 29 8.64 -2.04 15.89
N VAL A 30 7.39 -2.30 16.26
CA VAL A 30 6.21 -2.03 15.41
C VAL A 30 5.43 -0.79 15.85
N ASP A 31 5.71 -0.28 17.05
CA ASP A 31 5.07 0.90 17.63
C ASP A 31 5.96 2.15 17.50
N ASN A 32 5.42 3.21 16.90
CA ASN A 32 6.14 4.46 16.65
C ASN A 32 6.56 5.16 17.95
N ALA A 33 5.73 5.13 19.01
CA ALA A 33 6.04 5.79 20.28
C ALA A 33 7.29 5.17 20.95
N THR A 34 7.44 3.85 20.88
CA THR A 34 8.62 3.14 21.36
C THR A 34 9.85 3.47 20.51
N ILE A 35 9.70 3.54 19.17
CA ILE A 35 10.79 3.94 18.26
C ILE A 35 11.26 5.36 18.61
N GLU A 36 10.33 6.31 18.72
CA GLU A 36 10.59 7.70 19.07
C GLU A 36 11.33 7.81 20.42
N SER A 37 10.79 7.18 21.47
CA SER A 37 11.38 7.19 22.81
C SER A 37 12.81 6.65 22.82
N LEU A 38 13.07 5.54 22.14
CA LEU A 38 14.40 4.94 22.04
C LEU A 38 15.36 5.78 21.20
N PHE A 39 14.89 6.40 20.13
CA PHE A 39 15.68 7.30 19.30
C PHE A 39 16.09 8.55 20.10
N ARG A 40 15.14 9.20 20.78
CA ARG A 40 15.39 10.35 21.67
C ARG A 40 16.35 9.98 22.81
N ALA A 41 16.26 8.77 23.34
CA ALA A 41 17.17 8.24 24.35
C ALA A 41 18.54 7.79 23.80
N LYS A 42 18.83 8.01 22.51
CA LYS A 42 20.06 7.60 21.81
C LYS A 42 20.34 6.10 21.92
N ARG A 43 19.27 5.30 21.97
CA ARG A 43 19.32 3.82 21.92
C ARG A 43 19.17 3.29 20.51
N LEU A 44 18.72 4.12 19.57
CA LEU A 44 18.67 3.86 18.13
C LEU A 44 19.48 4.95 17.43
N ASP A 45 20.36 4.54 16.51
CA ASP A 45 21.12 5.48 15.65
C ASP A 45 20.30 5.91 14.42
N VAL A 46 19.35 5.06 13.99
CA VAL A 46 18.46 5.28 12.85
C VAL A 46 17.04 4.89 13.25
N ALA A 47 16.07 5.75 12.92
CA ALA A 47 14.66 5.49 13.10
C ALA A 47 13.89 5.89 11.84
N MET A 48 12.76 5.22 11.57
CA MET A 48 11.94 5.41 10.37
C MET A 48 10.48 5.60 10.80
N GLY A 49 9.84 6.67 10.35
CA GLY A 49 8.41 6.93 10.57
C GLY A 49 7.62 6.71 9.29
N ALA A 50 7.28 5.46 8.98
CA ALA A 50 6.62 5.12 7.72
C ALA A 50 5.09 5.14 7.77
N GLY A 51 4.46 5.02 8.95
CA GLY A 51 3.00 4.97 9.09
C GLY A 51 2.38 6.12 9.90
N ASP A 52 3.24 7.03 10.38
CA ASP A 52 2.91 8.33 10.97
C ASP A 52 4.25 9.08 11.05
N PRO A 53 4.56 9.99 10.11
CA PRO A 53 5.82 10.69 10.10
C PRO A 53 5.84 11.92 11.04
N GLN A 54 4.73 12.28 11.72
CA GLN A 54 4.63 13.53 12.46
C GLN A 54 5.69 13.65 13.55
N TRP A 55 5.91 12.58 14.32
CA TRP A 55 6.95 12.55 15.35
C TRP A 55 8.36 12.80 14.78
N VAL A 56 8.61 12.45 13.51
CA VAL A 56 9.90 12.71 12.85
C VAL A 56 10.07 14.19 12.57
N PHE A 57 8.99 14.88 12.17
CA PHE A 57 8.99 16.34 11.98
C PHE A 57 9.21 17.07 13.29
N ASP A 58 8.49 16.66 14.35
CA ASP A 58 8.63 17.26 15.68
C ASP A 58 10.08 17.12 16.18
N ILE A 59 10.70 15.94 16.01
CA ILE A 59 12.11 15.74 16.35
C ILE A 59 13.03 16.63 15.52
N LYS A 60 12.77 16.80 14.23
CA LYS A 60 13.61 17.64 13.37
C LYS A 60 13.51 19.12 13.76
N ASP A 61 12.34 19.58 14.17
CA ASP A 61 12.13 20.95 14.65
C ASP A 61 12.82 21.18 16.00
N GLU A 62 12.77 20.20 16.90
CA GLU A 62 13.47 20.24 18.19
C GLU A 62 15.00 20.10 18.07
N GLN A 63 15.48 19.30 17.12
CA GLN A 63 16.90 18.96 16.90
C GLN A 63 17.29 19.23 15.43
N PRO A 64 17.47 20.50 15.05
CA PRO A 64 17.73 20.91 13.68
C PRO A 64 19.05 20.37 13.13
N GLU A 65 19.97 19.90 13.98
CA GLU A 65 21.23 19.27 13.59
C GLU A 65 21.06 17.86 13.00
N LEU A 66 19.93 17.18 13.24
CA LEU A 66 19.69 15.84 12.72
C LEU A 66 19.53 15.87 11.20
N GLU A 67 20.12 14.90 10.51
CA GLU A 67 19.90 14.72 9.08
C GLU A 67 18.52 14.10 8.84
N PHE A 68 17.67 14.82 8.10
CA PHE A 68 16.35 14.33 7.73
C PHE A 68 16.36 13.82 6.28
N LEU A 69 16.11 12.52 6.12
CA LEU A 69 16.10 11.86 4.81
C LEU A 69 14.67 11.59 4.36
N ARG A 70 14.17 12.41 3.44
CA ARG A 70 12.94 12.13 2.70
C ARG A 70 13.28 11.31 1.45
N ARG A 71 12.77 10.08 1.38
CA ARG A 71 13.00 9.15 0.28
C ARG A 71 11.70 8.46 -0.10
N ILE A 72 11.49 8.32 -1.40
CA ILE A 72 10.42 7.48 -1.93
C ILE A 72 10.88 6.03 -1.77
N ILE A 73 10.05 5.22 -1.13
CA ILE A 73 10.22 3.76 -1.09
C ILE A 73 9.28 3.12 -2.11
N SER A 74 9.58 1.89 -2.53
CA SER A 74 8.77 1.16 -3.50
C SER A 74 7.41 0.74 -2.95
N GLY A 75 7.25 0.69 -1.62
CA GLY A 75 6.03 0.19 -0.99
C GLY A 75 4.82 1.09 -1.22
N TRP A 76 3.64 0.48 -1.25
CA TRP A 76 2.38 1.17 -1.51
C TRP A 76 1.22 0.50 -0.78
N VAL A 77 0.09 1.21 -0.66
CA VAL A 77 -1.19 0.61 -0.27
C VAL A 77 -2.05 0.39 -1.50
N ASN A 78 -2.60 -0.82 -1.67
CA ASN A 78 -3.45 -1.14 -2.82
C ASN A 78 -4.66 -1.99 -2.46
N SER A 79 -5.59 -2.03 -3.41
CA SER A 79 -6.61 -3.06 -3.48
C SER A 79 -6.19 -4.16 -4.44
N ARG A 80 -6.46 -5.42 -4.11
CA ARG A 80 -6.38 -6.55 -5.06
C ARG A 80 -7.74 -7.19 -5.18
N PHE A 81 -8.14 -7.52 -6.41
CA PHE A 81 -9.44 -8.10 -6.72
C PHE A 81 -9.26 -9.49 -7.34
N LYS A 82 -10.02 -10.47 -6.87
CA LYS A 82 -10.03 -11.81 -7.47
C LYS A 82 -10.97 -11.83 -8.68
N VAL A 83 -10.41 -11.69 -9.88
CA VAL A 83 -11.17 -11.45 -11.11
C VAL A 83 -11.63 -12.71 -11.85
N ALA A 84 -10.90 -13.81 -11.71
CA ALA A 84 -11.20 -15.07 -12.38
C ALA A 84 -10.91 -16.25 -11.44
N ASP A 85 -11.70 -17.30 -11.60
CA ASP A 85 -11.48 -18.56 -10.92
C ASP A 85 -10.20 -19.23 -11.43
N LYS A 86 -9.38 -19.75 -10.51
CA LYS A 86 -8.08 -20.31 -10.87
C LYS A 86 -8.17 -21.62 -11.65
N ASP A 87 -9.23 -22.41 -11.43
CA ASP A 87 -9.37 -23.76 -11.97
C ASP A 87 -10.12 -23.74 -13.29
N THR A 88 -11.12 -22.87 -13.41
CA THR A 88 -11.99 -22.76 -14.60
C THR A 88 -11.64 -21.59 -15.50
N GLY A 89 -10.97 -20.54 -14.98
CA GLY A 89 -10.71 -19.29 -15.70
C GLY A 89 -11.95 -18.39 -15.85
N GLU A 90 -13.12 -18.83 -15.36
CA GLU A 90 -14.36 -18.06 -15.47
C GLU A 90 -14.35 -16.82 -14.56
N PRO A 91 -15.02 -15.73 -14.95
CA PRO A 91 -15.09 -14.52 -14.12
C PRO A 91 -15.67 -14.80 -12.73
N CYS A 92 -15.03 -14.30 -11.67
CA CYS A 92 -15.57 -14.42 -10.32
C CYS A 92 -16.87 -13.59 -10.16
N PRO A 93 -17.85 -14.03 -9.35
CA PRO A 93 -19.19 -13.42 -9.30
C PRO A 93 -19.24 -11.91 -9.03
N THR A 94 -18.36 -11.40 -8.16
CA THR A 94 -18.25 -9.96 -7.87
C THR A 94 -17.21 -9.33 -8.79
N TRP A 95 -15.93 -9.60 -8.53
CA TRP A 95 -14.87 -8.83 -9.16
C TRP A 95 -14.49 -9.27 -10.58
N GLY A 96 -15.19 -10.26 -11.15
CA GLY A 96 -15.13 -10.55 -12.58
C GLY A 96 -15.71 -9.41 -13.43
N ASP A 97 -16.72 -8.70 -12.92
CA ASP A 97 -17.31 -7.55 -13.59
C ASP A 97 -16.34 -6.34 -13.56
N PRO A 98 -15.83 -5.88 -14.73
CA PRO A 98 -14.92 -4.74 -14.79
C PRO A 98 -15.56 -3.42 -14.32
N ARG A 99 -16.89 -3.29 -14.38
CA ARG A 99 -17.60 -2.08 -13.96
C ARG A 99 -17.45 -1.85 -12.47
N LEU A 100 -17.52 -2.90 -11.65
CA LEU A 100 -17.30 -2.81 -10.20
C LEU A 100 -15.88 -2.36 -9.88
N ARG A 101 -14.87 -2.93 -10.54
CA ARG A 101 -13.47 -2.52 -10.32
C ARG A 101 -13.24 -1.06 -10.71
N LYS A 102 -13.85 -0.62 -11.82
CA LYS A 102 -13.77 0.79 -12.26
C LYS A 102 -14.52 1.72 -11.30
N ALA A 103 -15.68 1.31 -10.78
CA ALA A 103 -16.40 2.08 -9.77
C ALA A 103 -15.57 2.29 -8.50
N ILE A 104 -14.92 1.24 -7.97
CA ILE A 104 -14.02 1.37 -6.81
C ILE A 104 -12.83 2.28 -7.12
N HIS A 105 -12.22 2.13 -8.30
CA HIS A 105 -11.09 2.97 -8.72
C HIS A 105 -11.44 4.46 -8.74
N LEU A 106 -12.62 4.82 -9.24
CA LEU A 106 -13.12 6.19 -9.31
C LEU A 106 -13.61 6.72 -7.95
N ALA A 107 -14.21 5.85 -7.13
CA ALA A 107 -14.69 6.20 -5.80
C ALA A 107 -13.55 6.48 -4.81
N ALA A 108 -12.44 5.76 -4.93
CA ALA A 108 -11.34 5.81 -3.97
C ALA A 108 -10.76 7.23 -3.76
N ASP A 109 -10.85 7.72 -2.52
CA ASP A 109 -10.19 8.95 -2.09
C ASP A 109 -8.75 8.65 -1.65
N ARG A 110 -7.82 8.72 -2.61
CA ARG A 110 -6.40 8.44 -2.37
C ARG A 110 -5.73 9.53 -1.53
N GLN A 111 -6.25 10.76 -1.58
CA GLN A 111 -5.70 11.85 -0.78
C GLN A 111 -6.05 11.65 0.69
N GLN A 112 -7.26 11.22 1.00
CA GLN A 112 -7.65 10.84 2.36
C GLN A 112 -6.73 9.77 2.95
N VAL A 113 -6.37 8.74 2.17
CA VAL A 113 -5.40 7.71 2.58
C VAL A 113 -4.03 8.32 2.87
N ILE A 114 -3.56 9.21 1.99
CA ILE A 114 -2.26 9.87 2.14
C ILE A 114 -2.21 10.77 3.38
N ASP A 115 -3.28 11.53 3.61
CA ASP A 115 -3.38 12.44 4.74
C ASP A 115 -3.48 11.66 6.06
N PHE A 116 -4.23 10.56 6.08
CA PHE A 116 -4.41 9.73 7.27
C PHE A 116 -3.15 8.92 7.63
N ILE A 117 -2.60 8.16 6.67
CA ILE A 117 -1.50 7.21 6.94
C ILE A 117 -0.13 7.91 6.95
N TRP A 118 0.06 8.90 6.08
CA TRP A 118 1.37 9.51 5.85
C TRP A 118 1.40 11.00 6.15
N ALA A 119 0.38 11.55 6.81
CA ALA A 119 0.30 12.98 7.14
C ALA A 119 0.56 13.89 5.92
N GLY A 120 0.10 13.48 4.73
CA GLY A 120 0.29 14.24 3.49
C GLY A 120 1.59 13.94 2.73
N GLU A 121 2.50 13.13 3.28
CA GLU A 121 3.84 12.88 2.71
C GLU A 121 3.90 11.70 1.72
N GLY A 122 2.78 11.00 1.55
CA GLY A 122 2.63 9.96 0.54
C GLY A 122 2.55 10.53 -0.88
N LEU A 123 2.78 9.67 -1.87
CA LEU A 123 2.59 9.99 -3.27
C LEU A 123 1.52 9.07 -3.86
N MET A 124 0.63 9.63 -4.69
CA MET A 124 -0.22 8.78 -5.52
C MET A 124 0.63 7.92 -6.44
N ALA A 125 0.25 6.65 -6.56
CA ALA A 125 0.95 5.68 -7.38
C ALA A 125 0.03 5.09 -8.45
N SER A 126 0.57 4.97 -9.66
CA SER A 126 0.02 4.11 -10.70
C SER A 126 0.50 2.66 -10.50
N PRO A 127 0.05 1.69 -11.31
CA PRO A 127 0.63 0.34 -11.30
C PRO A 127 2.14 0.27 -11.55
N VAL A 128 2.79 1.34 -11.99
CA VAL A 128 4.25 1.53 -11.82
C VAL A 128 4.45 2.76 -10.94
N GLY A 129 5.00 2.55 -9.74
CA GLY A 129 5.08 3.59 -8.72
C GLY A 129 6.27 4.53 -8.90
N PRO A 130 6.26 5.70 -8.24
CA PRO A 130 7.22 6.78 -8.47
C PRO A 130 8.67 6.44 -8.08
N ALA A 131 8.87 5.39 -7.26
CA ALA A 131 10.19 4.86 -6.94
C ALA A 131 10.96 4.35 -8.18
N ILE A 132 10.24 3.96 -9.24
CA ILE A 132 10.77 3.45 -10.51
C ILE A 132 10.73 4.59 -11.54
N THR A 133 11.34 5.72 -11.18
CA THR A 133 11.12 7.05 -11.79
C THR A 133 11.23 7.09 -13.31
N LYS A 134 12.10 6.27 -13.92
CA LYS A 134 12.28 6.23 -15.38
C LYS A 134 11.04 5.71 -16.14
N TRP A 135 10.21 4.90 -15.50
CA TRP A 135 9.05 4.24 -16.12
C TRP A 135 7.72 4.60 -15.46
N ALA A 136 7.76 5.28 -14.31
CA ALA A 136 6.57 5.84 -13.69
C ALA A 136 5.96 6.94 -14.58
N LEU A 137 4.64 7.01 -14.60
CA LEU A 137 3.93 8.13 -15.22
C LEU A 137 4.31 9.44 -14.49
N PRO A 138 4.55 10.55 -15.20
CA PRO A 138 4.75 11.85 -14.56
C PRO A 138 3.57 12.19 -13.64
N TYR A 139 3.87 12.77 -12.47
CA TYR A 139 2.86 12.99 -11.43
C TYR A 139 1.67 13.84 -11.92
N GLU A 140 1.94 14.91 -12.65
CA GLU A 140 0.90 15.78 -13.23
C GLU A 140 0.02 15.04 -14.25
N GLU A 141 0.61 14.13 -15.03
CA GLU A 141 -0.16 13.30 -15.97
C GLU A 141 -1.04 12.28 -15.22
N LEU A 142 -0.53 11.73 -14.11
CA LEU A 142 -1.31 10.84 -13.24
C LEU A 142 -2.54 11.56 -12.67
N LEU A 143 -2.37 12.78 -12.16
CA LEU A 143 -3.45 13.56 -11.57
C LEU A 143 -4.55 13.95 -12.57
N ALA A 144 -4.28 13.93 -13.88
CA ALA A 144 -5.30 14.17 -14.91
C ALA A 144 -6.21 12.94 -15.16
N ILE A 145 -5.81 11.75 -14.71
CA ILE A 145 -6.53 10.49 -14.96
C ILE A 145 -7.73 10.36 -14.00
N PRO A 146 -8.96 10.06 -14.50
CA PRO A 146 -10.12 9.78 -13.65
C PRO A 146 -9.80 8.78 -12.53
N GLY A 147 -10.13 9.12 -11.29
CA GLY A 147 -9.82 8.39 -10.06
C GLY A 147 -8.54 8.84 -9.35
N PHE A 148 -7.67 9.62 -10.00
CA PHE A 148 -6.49 10.24 -9.38
C PHE A 148 -6.61 11.77 -9.25
N ARG A 149 -7.66 12.36 -9.82
CA ARG A 149 -7.91 13.80 -9.79
C ARG A 149 -8.19 14.26 -8.36
N THR A 150 -7.83 15.49 -8.04
CA THR A 150 -7.95 16.04 -6.68
C THR A 150 -8.85 17.27 -6.58
N SER A 151 -9.21 17.91 -7.71
CA SER A 151 -10.14 19.04 -7.66
C SER A 151 -11.56 18.58 -7.34
N ALA A 152 -12.31 19.38 -6.57
CA ALA A 152 -13.66 19.01 -6.13
C ALA A 152 -14.62 18.76 -7.31
N ALA A 153 -14.52 19.54 -8.39
CA ALA A 153 -15.38 19.40 -9.56
C ALA A 153 -15.09 18.09 -10.30
N GLU A 154 -13.81 17.78 -10.56
CA GLU A 154 -13.41 16.55 -11.23
C GLU A 154 -13.67 15.30 -10.38
N ARG A 155 -13.48 15.41 -9.07
CA ARG A 155 -13.84 14.35 -8.13
C ARG A 155 -15.32 14.05 -8.20
N GLU A 156 -16.19 15.06 -8.26
CA GLU A 156 -17.63 14.82 -8.39
C GLU A 156 -18.00 14.12 -9.70
N GLU A 157 -17.32 14.44 -10.81
CA GLU A 157 -17.49 13.70 -12.07
C GLU A 157 -17.09 12.23 -11.93
N ASP A 158 -15.93 11.96 -11.31
CA ASP A 158 -15.47 10.59 -11.05
C ASP A 158 -16.46 9.83 -10.15
N LEU A 159 -16.97 10.47 -9.10
CA LEU A 159 -17.95 9.89 -8.17
C LEU A 159 -19.30 9.63 -8.83
N ALA A 160 -19.77 10.53 -9.70
CA ALA A 160 -20.99 10.33 -10.47
C ALA A 160 -20.88 9.12 -11.40
N GLN A 161 -19.75 9.00 -12.11
CA GLN A 161 -19.47 7.84 -12.94
C GLN A 161 -19.32 6.55 -12.10
N ALA A 162 -18.70 6.64 -10.93
CA ALA A 162 -18.57 5.51 -10.01
C ALA A 162 -19.94 4.97 -9.57
N ARG A 163 -20.86 5.86 -9.18
CA ARG A 163 -22.25 5.51 -8.82
C ARG A 163 -22.96 4.81 -9.97
N GLN A 164 -22.92 5.40 -11.17
CA GLN A 164 -23.53 4.82 -12.36
C GLN A 164 -23.01 3.41 -12.64
N LEU A 165 -21.69 3.21 -12.62
CA LEU A 165 -21.08 1.89 -12.88
C LEU A 165 -21.45 0.86 -11.82
N TYR A 166 -21.55 1.27 -10.56
CA TYR A 166 -21.96 0.40 -9.48
C TYR A 166 -23.44 -0.01 -9.58
N GLU A 167 -24.32 0.93 -9.95
CA GLU A 167 -25.75 0.67 -10.23
C GLU A 167 -25.94 -0.25 -11.44
N GLU A 168 -25.24 0.00 -12.55
CA GLU A 168 -25.28 -0.84 -13.75
C GLU A 168 -24.80 -2.27 -13.48
N ALA A 169 -23.90 -2.45 -12.51
CA ALA A 169 -23.43 -3.75 -12.04
C ALA A 169 -24.36 -4.42 -11.01
N GLY A 170 -25.51 -3.80 -10.70
CA GLY A 170 -26.52 -4.36 -9.80
C GLY A 170 -26.27 -4.12 -8.31
N SER A 171 -25.35 -3.22 -7.97
CA SER A 171 -25.03 -2.81 -6.59
C SER A 171 -24.86 -3.97 -5.60
N PRO A 172 -24.01 -4.96 -5.88
CA PRO A 172 -23.84 -6.10 -5.00
C PRO A 172 -23.17 -5.70 -3.68
N GLU A 173 -23.43 -6.46 -2.62
CA GLU A 173 -22.61 -6.41 -1.41
C GLU A 173 -21.14 -6.70 -1.77
N LEU A 174 -20.24 -5.86 -1.28
CA LEU A 174 -18.81 -5.97 -1.50
C LEU A 174 -18.17 -6.68 -0.31
N GLU A 175 -17.10 -7.42 -0.54
CA GLU A 175 -16.35 -8.09 0.53
C GLU A 175 -14.87 -7.75 0.40
N PHE A 176 -14.32 -7.17 1.46
CA PHE A 176 -12.92 -6.76 1.55
C PHE A 176 -12.26 -7.35 2.79
N THR A 177 -11.07 -7.90 2.60
CA THR A 177 -10.20 -8.31 3.70
C THR A 177 -9.07 -7.30 3.87
N PHE A 178 -8.90 -6.80 5.08
CA PHE A 178 -7.85 -5.86 5.45
C PHE A 178 -6.69 -6.61 6.08
N ALA A 179 -5.46 -6.30 5.66
CA ALA A 179 -4.28 -6.80 6.36
C ALA A 179 -4.18 -6.16 7.75
N ASP A 180 -3.79 -6.93 8.77
CA ASP A 180 -3.60 -6.41 10.12
C ASP A 180 -2.25 -5.71 10.33
N VAL A 181 -1.31 -5.94 9.43
CA VAL A 181 0.03 -5.36 9.43
C VAL A 181 0.25 -4.65 8.08
N PRO A 182 0.76 -3.42 8.09
CA PRO A 182 0.98 -2.56 9.25
C PRO A 182 -0.33 -2.11 9.90
N ASP A 183 -0.28 -1.67 11.17
CA ASP A 183 -1.49 -1.34 11.96
C ASP A 183 -2.35 -0.25 11.29
N TYR A 184 -1.73 0.70 10.60
CA TYR A 184 -2.45 1.76 9.87
C TYR A 184 -3.43 1.22 8.81
N ILE A 185 -3.26 -0.02 8.32
CA ILE A 185 -4.18 -0.63 7.36
C ILE A 185 -5.53 -0.92 8.01
N LYS A 186 -5.53 -1.60 9.15
CA LYS A 186 -6.77 -1.89 9.90
C LYS A 186 -7.34 -0.63 10.54
N ASP A 187 -6.50 0.33 10.90
CA ASP A 187 -6.95 1.58 11.53
C ASP A 187 -7.71 2.46 10.52
N PHE A 188 -7.32 2.43 9.23
CA PHE A 188 -8.04 3.11 8.15
C PHE A 188 -9.24 2.34 7.58
N ALA A 189 -9.37 1.03 7.85
CA ALA A 189 -10.44 0.20 7.29
C ALA A 189 -11.87 0.77 7.49
N PRO A 190 -12.22 1.34 8.66
CA PRO A 190 -13.53 1.98 8.84
C PRO A 190 -13.78 3.16 7.90
N ASP A 191 -12.77 4.02 7.68
CA ASP A 191 -12.85 5.16 6.78
C ASP A 191 -12.95 4.72 5.31
N PHE A 192 -12.26 3.64 4.94
CA PHE A 192 -12.42 3.01 3.63
C PHE A 192 -13.87 2.55 3.39
N VAL A 193 -14.46 1.83 4.36
CA VAL A 193 -15.84 1.32 4.27
C VAL A 193 -16.84 2.48 4.19
N GLU A 194 -16.70 3.46 5.08
CA GLU A 194 -17.58 4.63 5.11
C GLU A 194 -17.43 5.48 3.83
N GLY A 195 -16.21 5.62 3.31
CA GLY A 195 -15.93 6.31 2.05
C GLY A 195 -16.66 5.68 0.87
N LEU A 196 -16.66 4.35 0.75
CA LEU A 196 -17.42 3.64 -0.28
C LEU A 196 -18.94 3.76 -0.07
N ARG A 197 -19.42 3.72 1.19
CA ARG A 197 -20.83 3.92 1.51
C ARG A 197 -21.31 5.31 1.10
N LEU A 198 -20.55 6.35 1.41
CA LEU A 198 -20.88 7.74 1.07
C LEU A 198 -20.77 8.00 -0.43
N SER A 199 -19.75 7.46 -1.08
CA SER A 199 -19.43 7.74 -2.49
C SER A 199 -20.37 7.03 -3.46
N ILE A 200 -20.62 5.74 -3.22
CA ILE A 200 -21.34 4.87 -4.17
C ILE A 200 -22.51 4.09 -3.54
N GLY A 201 -22.81 4.30 -2.25
CA GLY A 201 -23.90 3.59 -1.58
C GLY A 201 -23.60 2.11 -1.31
N ALA A 202 -22.33 1.71 -1.33
CA ALA A 202 -21.96 0.30 -1.18
C ALA A 202 -22.21 -0.21 0.25
N ASN A 203 -22.73 -1.44 0.35
CA ASN A 203 -22.65 -2.24 1.56
C ASN A 203 -21.37 -3.08 1.49
N VAL A 204 -20.48 -2.93 2.48
CA VAL A 204 -19.19 -3.61 2.52
C VAL A 204 -19.15 -4.53 3.73
N LYS A 205 -19.00 -5.82 3.49
CA LYS A 205 -18.61 -6.79 4.51
C LYS A 205 -17.08 -6.78 4.62
N ASP A 206 -16.57 -6.43 5.78
CA ASP A 206 -15.14 -6.39 6.07
C ASP A 206 -14.69 -7.48 7.02
N GLU A 207 -13.43 -7.88 6.89
CA GLU A 207 -12.72 -8.69 7.89
C GLU A 207 -11.25 -8.27 7.97
N VAL A 208 -10.63 -8.43 9.15
CA VAL A 208 -9.20 -8.17 9.37
C VAL A 208 -8.48 -9.48 9.62
N ILE A 209 -7.41 -9.75 8.87
CA ILE A 209 -6.66 -11.03 8.96
C ILE A 209 -5.18 -10.81 9.29
N ARG A 210 -4.68 -11.70 10.17
CA ARG A 210 -3.41 -11.53 10.89
C ARG A 210 -2.10 -11.76 10.11
N SER A 211 -2.16 -12.10 8.82
CA SER A 211 -0.91 -12.32 8.08
C SER A 211 -1.08 -12.31 6.56
N TYR A 212 -0.15 -11.64 5.86
CA TYR A 212 0.00 -11.73 4.40
C TYR A 212 0.13 -13.16 3.88
N PRO A 213 0.80 -14.11 4.55
CA PRO A 213 0.78 -15.53 4.16
C PRO A 213 -0.63 -16.12 4.05
N ILE A 214 -1.52 -15.84 5.01
CA ILE A 214 -2.92 -16.29 4.95
C ILE A 214 -3.62 -15.62 3.76
N ILE A 215 -3.43 -14.31 3.59
CA ILE A 215 -4.01 -13.58 2.45
C ILE A 215 -3.54 -14.20 1.12
N ALA A 216 -2.24 -14.45 0.97
CA ALA A 216 -1.66 -15.05 -0.23
C ALA A 216 -2.19 -16.47 -0.46
N GLU A 217 -2.27 -17.31 0.57
CA GLU A 217 -2.81 -18.67 0.46
C GLU A 217 -4.29 -18.65 0.03
N GLN A 218 -5.09 -17.75 0.59
CA GLN A 218 -6.51 -17.64 0.26
C GLN A 218 -6.75 -17.03 -1.13
N LEU A 219 -5.88 -16.13 -1.59
CA LEU A 219 -5.89 -15.64 -2.98
C LEU A 219 -5.65 -16.77 -4.00
N LEU A 220 -4.94 -17.84 -3.61
CA LEU A 220 -4.73 -19.04 -4.42
C LEU A 220 -5.89 -20.05 -4.35
N LYS A 221 -6.98 -19.77 -3.61
CA LYS A 221 -8.18 -20.61 -3.58
C LYS A 221 -9.26 -20.06 -4.53
N GLY A 222 -10.41 -20.74 -4.60
CA GLY A 222 -11.53 -20.37 -5.48
C GLY A 222 -12.09 -18.96 -5.20
N CYS A 223 -13.04 -18.53 -6.06
CA CYS A 223 -13.68 -17.22 -5.98
C CYS A 223 -14.46 -16.94 -4.68
N ASP A 224 -14.71 -17.94 -3.85
CA ASP A 224 -15.43 -17.84 -2.58
C ASP A 224 -14.53 -17.36 -1.42
N GLN A 225 -13.22 -17.52 -1.55
CA GLN A 225 -12.24 -17.11 -0.54
C GLN A 225 -11.59 -15.79 -0.93
N MET A 226 -11.40 -14.86 0.03
CA MET A 226 -10.55 -13.67 -0.14
C MET A 226 -10.83 -12.90 -1.45
N LYS A 227 -12.07 -12.41 -1.59
CA LYS A 227 -12.59 -11.84 -2.84
C LYS A 227 -11.89 -10.55 -3.24
N ALA A 228 -11.65 -9.67 -2.28
CA ALA A 228 -10.79 -8.51 -2.42
C ALA A 228 -9.96 -8.30 -1.16
N THR A 229 -8.81 -7.66 -1.33
CA THR A 229 -7.95 -7.26 -0.22
C THR A 229 -7.64 -5.78 -0.30
N TRP A 230 -7.44 -5.16 0.85
CA TRP A 230 -6.81 -3.86 0.97
C TRP A 230 -5.62 -3.97 1.92
N GLY A 231 -4.44 -3.58 1.47
CA GLY A 231 -3.22 -3.82 2.24
C GLY A 231 -1.99 -3.13 1.69
N TYR A 232 -0.90 -3.30 2.42
CA TYR A 232 0.41 -2.77 2.08
C TYR A 232 1.23 -3.80 1.29
N ASP A 233 1.80 -3.35 0.19
CA ASP A 233 2.81 -4.08 -0.56
C ASP A 233 4.16 -3.42 -0.31
N ASN A 234 5.22 -4.23 -0.11
CA ASN A 234 6.58 -3.70 0.02
C ASN A 234 7.09 -3.09 -1.30
N GLY A 235 6.36 -3.35 -2.39
CA GLY A 235 6.68 -2.94 -3.73
C GLY A 235 7.96 -3.59 -4.24
N TRP A 236 8.36 -3.17 -5.43
CA TRP A 236 9.45 -3.80 -6.15
C TRP A 236 10.42 -2.78 -6.72
N ILE A 237 11.68 -3.19 -6.89
CA ILE A 237 12.76 -2.32 -7.38
C ILE A 237 13.12 -2.56 -8.84
N ASP A 238 12.56 -3.61 -9.46
CA ASP A 238 12.71 -3.93 -10.87
C ASP A 238 11.39 -3.74 -11.62
N LEU A 239 11.42 -3.18 -12.83
CA LEU A 239 10.22 -2.94 -13.63
C LEU A 239 9.43 -4.23 -13.90
N ASP A 240 10.12 -5.35 -14.11
CA ASP A 240 9.46 -6.61 -14.44
C ASP A 240 8.57 -7.08 -13.28
N ASP A 241 8.93 -6.80 -12.04
CA ASP A 241 8.11 -7.15 -10.88
C ASP A 241 6.80 -6.32 -10.79
N TRP A 242 6.75 -5.14 -11.42
CA TRP A 242 5.53 -4.34 -11.51
C TRP A 242 4.65 -4.74 -12.68
N VAL A 243 5.23 -5.31 -13.74
CA VAL A 243 4.49 -5.59 -14.99
C VAL A 243 4.16 -7.07 -15.15
N TYR A 244 5.13 -7.95 -14.94
CA TYR A 244 5.02 -9.39 -15.19
C TYR A 244 3.91 -10.08 -14.36
N PRO A 245 3.75 -9.80 -13.06
CA PRO A 245 2.70 -10.46 -12.28
C PRO A 245 1.27 -10.11 -12.73
N TYR A 246 1.08 -8.95 -13.37
CA TYR A 246 -0.25 -8.39 -13.65
C TYR A 246 -0.62 -8.32 -15.14
N PHE A 247 0.36 -8.19 -16.05
CA PHE A 247 0.12 -7.92 -17.47
C PHE A 247 0.70 -8.97 -18.42
N LYS A 248 1.09 -10.15 -17.91
CA LYS A 248 1.54 -11.25 -18.77
C LYS A 248 0.38 -11.93 -19.51
N THR A 249 0.64 -12.33 -20.75
CA THR A 249 -0.22 -13.21 -21.53
C THR A 249 0.49 -14.54 -21.73
N GLY A 250 -0.09 -15.65 -21.27
CA GLY A 250 0.50 -17.00 -21.38
C GLY A 250 0.49 -17.81 -20.09
N GLU A 251 0.27 -19.12 -20.25
CA GLU A 251 -0.05 -20.18 -19.28
C GLU A 251 0.25 -19.90 -17.79
N SER A 252 -0.81 -19.92 -16.99
CA SER A 252 -0.74 -20.40 -15.61
C SER A 252 -0.13 -21.80 -15.64
N LYS A 253 1.07 -21.96 -15.06
CA LYS A 253 1.56 -23.29 -14.68
C LYS A 253 0.65 -23.91 -13.65
#